data_AF-A0A4U8U784-F1
#
_entry.id   AF-A0A4U8U784-F1
#
_cell.length_a   1.000
_cell.length_b   1.000
_cell.length_c   1.000
_cell.angle_alpha   90.00
_cell.angle_beta   90.00
_cell.angle_gamma   90.00
#
_symmetry.space_group_name_H-M   'P 1'
#
loop_
_entity.id
_entity.type
_entity.pdbx_description
1 polymer ?
#
loop_
_entity_poly.entity_id
_entity_poly.type
_entity_poly.pdbx_seq_one_letter_code
_entity_poly.pdbx_strand_id
1 'polypeptide(L)'
;MKKNIQTHNAKIDLIKKLLDYANVADASYALLHFVNYVKKDSKDKYDNGDKQDLGSTYFNKDTNTEQNSTYARAIEARFNEDRTGDWCIPFANKCLTEKDKISNNDITQVKLDSKLSKRTITFTNRFRILAHQENTSSGFSATLFGEKRKQKNAESKLLKKLQCF
;
A
#
# COMPACT_ATOMS: atom_id res chain seq x y z
N MET A 1 -18.45 7.34 -40.59
CA MET A 1 -17.89 7.95 -39.36
C MET A 1 -16.44 7.50 -39.18
N LYS A 2 -15.45 8.40 -39.21
CA LYS A 2 -14.07 8.06 -38.80
C LYS A 2 -14.06 7.97 -37.27
N LYS A 3 -13.79 6.77 -36.72
CA LYS A 3 -13.57 6.62 -35.28
C LYS A 3 -12.28 7.36 -34.91
N ASN A 4 -12.37 8.36 -34.06
CA ASN A 4 -11.23 9.07 -33.50
C ASN A 4 -10.57 8.18 -32.42
N ILE A 5 -9.77 7.21 -32.85
CA ILE A 5 -9.11 6.27 -31.93
C ILE A 5 -7.82 6.92 -31.45
N GLN A 6 -7.85 7.51 -30.25
CA GLN A 6 -6.67 8.05 -29.58
C GLN A 6 -5.81 6.92 -28.99
N THR A 7 -5.13 6.18 -29.85
CA THR A 7 -4.36 4.97 -29.53
C THR A 7 -3.29 5.17 -28.44
N HIS A 8 -2.74 6.37 -28.28
CA HIS A 8 -1.77 6.70 -27.23
C HIS A 8 -2.40 6.70 -25.83
N ASN A 9 -3.62 7.23 -25.69
CA ASN A 9 -4.34 7.27 -24.42
C ASN A 9 -4.76 5.87 -23.97
N ALA A 10 -5.23 5.04 -24.91
CA ALA A 10 -5.54 3.63 -24.64
C ALA A 10 -4.31 2.82 -24.16
N LYS A 11 -3.12 3.10 -24.70
CA LYS A 11 -1.86 2.46 -24.25
C LYS A 11 -1.49 2.87 -22.82
N ILE A 12 -1.62 4.15 -22.48
CA ILE A 12 -1.32 4.66 -21.13
C ILE A 12 -2.27 4.04 -20.09
N ASP A 13 -3.56 3.95 -20.40
CA ASP A 13 -4.54 3.35 -19.49
C ASP A 13 -4.30 1.86 -19.27
N LEU A 14 -3.89 1.13 -20.32
CA LEU A 14 -3.48 -0.26 -20.21
C LEU A 14 -2.23 -0.42 -19.32
N ILE A 15 -1.21 0.42 -19.53
CA ILE A 15 0.02 0.39 -18.72
C ILE A 15 -0.29 0.65 -17.23
N LYS A 16 -1.14 1.64 -16.93
CA LYS A 16 -1.57 1.92 -15.55
C LYS A 16 -2.27 0.73 -14.92
N LYS A 17 -3.16 0.08 -15.67
CA LYS A 17 -3.89 -1.11 -15.20
C LYS A 17 -2.95 -2.27 -14.90
N LEU A 18 -1.95 -2.51 -15.76
CA LEU A 18 -0.92 -3.52 -15.53
C LEU A 18 -0.07 -3.19 -14.30
N LEU A 19 0.31 -1.92 -14.13
CA LEU A 19 1.05 -1.46 -12.95
C LEU A 19 0.23 -1.65 -11.66
N ASP A 20 -1.08 -1.37 -11.69
CA ASP A 20 -1.97 -1.60 -10.55
C ASP A 20 -2.02 -3.08 -10.17
N TYR A 21 -2.17 -3.98 -11.14
CA TYR A 21 -2.14 -5.41 -10.89
C TYR A 21 -0.81 -5.90 -10.36
N ALA A 22 0.30 -5.40 -10.90
CA ALA A 22 1.63 -5.72 -10.39
C ALA A 22 1.80 -5.26 -8.92
N ASN A 23 1.34 -4.05 -8.59
CA ASN A 23 1.40 -3.55 -7.21
C ASN A 23 0.49 -4.34 -6.26
N VAL A 24 -0.71 -4.73 -6.69
CA VAL A 24 -1.62 -5.56 -5.88
C VAL A 24 -1.03 -6.96 -5.65
N ALA A 25 -0.45 -7.57 -6.69
CA ALA A 25 0.21 -8.86 -6.58
C ALA A 25 1.41 -8.79 -5.62
N ASP A 26 2.26 -7.77 -5.74
CA ASP A 26 3.41 -7.59 -4.85
C ASP A 26 2.97 -7.32 -3.40
N ALA A 27 1.97 -6.44 -3.21
CA ALA A 27 1.40 -6.13 -1.90
C ALA A 27 0.76 -7.34 -1.20
N SER A 28 0.31 -8.35 -1.95
CA SER A 28 -0.33 -9.54 -1.37
C SER A 28 0.61 -10.38 -0.51
N TYR A 29 1.93 -10.22 -0.68
CA TYR A 29 2.98 -10.87 0.13
C TYR A 29 3.36 -10.10 1.39
N ALA A 30 2.77 -8.93 1.64
CA ALA A 30 3.02 -8.19 2.87
C ALA A 30 2.46 -8.92 4.10
N LEU A 31 3.07 -8.72 5.27
CA LEU A 31 2.64 -9.31 6.55
C LEU A 31 1.41 -8.58 7.12
N LEU A 32 0.27 -8.68 6.42
CA LEU A 32 -0.95 -7.92 6.71
C LEU A 32 -1.77 -8.43 7.90
N HIS A 33 -1.49 -9.65 8.37
CA HIS A 33 -2.08 -10.19 9.60
C HIS A 33 -1.83 -9.28 10.81
N PHE A 34 -0.71 -8.55 10.82
CA PHE A 34 -0.39 -7.58 11.88
C PHE A 34 -1.38 -6.41 11.98
N VAL A 35 -2.11 -6.07 10.91
CA VAL A 35 -3.13 -4.99 10.94
C VAL A 35 -4.19 -5.24 12.01
N ASN A 36 -4.57 -6.51 12.21
CA ASN A 36 -5.58 -6.91 13.17
C ASN A 36 -4.99 -7.42 14.49
N TYR A 37 -3.67 -7.53 14.59
CA TYR A 37 -2.98 -8.06 15.77
C TYR A 37 -2.83 -6.96 16.83
N VAL A 38 -3.88 -6.80 17.64
CA VAL A 38 -3.87 -5.94 18.83
C VAL A 38 -3.62 -6.84 20.04
N LYS A 39 -2.53 -6.61 20.78
CA LYS A 39 -2.15 -7.52 21.84
C LYS A 39 -3.10 -7.44 23.05
N LYS A 40 -3.43 -8.63 23.59
CA LYS A 40 -4.12 -8.84 24.87
C LYS A 40 -3.17 -8.95 26.07
N ASP A 41 -1.87 -9.24 25.89
CA ASP A 41 -0.89 -9.33 27.01
C ASP A 41 0.58 -9.23 26.56
N SER A 42 1.37 -8.46 27.31
CA SER A 42 2.61 -7.69 27.03
C SER A 42 3.93 -8.42 26.68
N LYS A 43 3.94 -9.40 25.76
CA LYS A 43 5.17 -10.20 25.47
C LYS A 43 5.65 -10.35 24.02
N ASP A 44 4.97 -9.78 23.00
CA ASP A 44 5.31 -10.07 21.58
C ASP A 44 5.81 -8.80 20.93
N LYS A 45 6.82 -8.96 20.06
CA LYS A 45 7.55 -7.86 19.40
C LYS A 45 6.73 -7.09 18.35
N TYR A 46 5.48 -7.48 18.10
CA TYR A 46 4.60 -6.92 17.08
C TYR A 46 3.41 -6.19 17.73
N ASP A 47 3.72 -5.34 18.71
CA ASP A 47 2.74 -4.49 19.35
C ASP A 47 2.20 -3.46 18.35
N ASN A 48 0.87 -3.27 18.39
CA ASN A 48 0.11 -2.15 17.81
C ASN A 48 -0.42 -2.30 16.39
N GLY A 49 -1.11 -3.40 16.08
CA GLY A 49 -2.11 -3.36 15.00
C GLY A 49 -3.13 -2.24 15.26
N ASP A 50 -3.34 -1.36 14.28
CA ASP A 50 -4.24 -0.20 14.41
C ASP A 50 -5.59 -0.36 13.70
N LYS A 51 -5.82 -1.54 13.13
CA LYS A 51 -7.02 -1.92 12.37
C LYS A 51 -7.32 -0.99 11.18
N GLN A 52 -6.35 -0.19 10.73
CA GLN A 52 -6.52 0.64 9.53
C GLN A 52 -6.37 -0.24 8.29
N ASP A 53 -7.46 -0.42 7.55
CA ASP A 53 -7.50 -1.16 6.29
C ASP A 53 -7.24 -0.27 5.06
N LEU A 54 -7.15 1.04 5.26
CA LEU A 54 -6.96 2.08 4.25
C LEU A 54 -6.20 3.26 4.85
N GLY A 55 -5.32 3.86 4.06
CA GLY A 55 -4.62 5.10 4.40
C GLY A 55 -3.19 4.87 4.84
N SER A 56 -2.30 5.78 4.44
CA SER A 56 -0.87 5.73 4.80
C SER A 56 -0.62 6.09 6.27
N THR A 57 -1.41 7.00 6.81
CA THR A 57 -1.29 7.54 8.17
C THR A 57 -2.65 7.58 8.84
N TYR A 58 -2.65 7.65 10.16
CA TYR A 58 -3.82 7.92 10.97
C TYR A 58 -3.44 8.76 12.20
N PHE A 59 -4.42 9.44 12.78
CA PHE A 59 -4.23 10.16 14.04
C PHE A 59 -4.46 9.23 15.23
N ASN A 60 -3.41 8.94 15.98
CA ASN A 60 -3.50 8.18 17.21
C ASN A 60 -3.93 9.09 18.37
N LYS A 61 -5.10 8.80 18.95
CA LYS A 61 -5.68 9.59 20.04
C LYS A 61 -4.98 9.37 21.38
N ASP A 62 -4.38 8.20 21.60
CA ASP A 62 -3.74 7.85 22.87
C ASP A 62 -2.41 8.60 23.02
N THR A 63 -1.69 8.80 21.90
CA THR A 63 -0.42 9.55 21.86
C THR A 63 -0.60 10.99 21.38
N ASN A 64 -1.78 11.35 20.87
CA ASN A 64 -2.08 12.64 20.26
C ASN A 64 -1.12 13.00 19.10
N THR A 65 -0.77 12.02 18.26
CA THR A 65 0.17 12.16 17.15
C THR A 65 -0.34 11.51 15.87
N GLU A 66 0.00 12.08 14.72
CA GLU A 66 -0.13 11.39 13.44
C GLU A 66 1.00 10.35 13.29
N GLN A 67 0.65 9.13 12.88
CA GLN A 67 1.61 8.06 12.66
C GLN A 67 1.25 7.19 11.46
N ASN A 68 2.25 6.51 10.90
CA ASN A 68 2.06 5.55 9.82
C ASN A 68 1.17 4.41 10.28
N SER A 69 0.21 4.02 9.44
CA SER A 69 -0.62 2.85 9.71
C SER A 69 0.20 1.57 9.62
N THR A 70 -0.23 0.54 10.36
CA THR A 70 0.32 -0.81 10.34
C THR A 70 0.19 -1.40 8.93
N TYR A 71 -0.93 -1.12 8.28
CA TYR A 71 -1.11 -1.43 6.86
C TYR A 71 -0.02 -0.80 6.00
N ALA A 72 0.25 0.49 6.15
CA ALA A 72 1.26 1.16 5.35
C ALA A 72 2.68 0.72 5.65
N ARG A 73 2.99 0.41 6.92
CA ARG A 73 4.28 -0.14 7.33
C ARG A 73 4.51 -1.52 6.73
N ALA A 74 3.50 -2.39 6.72
CA ALA A 74 3.59 -3.71 6.09
C ALA A 74 3.81 -3.61 4.57
N ILE A 75 3.10 -2.70 3.89
CA ILE A 75 3.30 -2.46 2.45
C ILE A 75 4.68 -1.86 2.15
N GLU A 76 5.17 -0.92 2.98
CA GLU A 76 6.53 -0.38 2.83
C GLU A 76 7.58 -1.46 3.04
N ALA A 77 7.41 -2.32 4.03
CA ALA A 77 8.31 -3.42 4.27
C ALA A 77 8.40 -4.33 3.04
N ARG A 78 7.25 -4.66 2.43
CA ARG A 78 7.18 -5.49 1.23
C ARG A 78 7.77 -4.83 -0.01
N PHE A 79 7.38 -3.60 -0.30
CA PHE A 79 7.87 -2.90 -1.49
C PHE A 79 9.36 -2.58 -1.46
N ASN A 80 10.01 -2.67 -0.30
CA ASN A 80 11.45 -2.45 -0.15
C ASN A 80 12.23 -3.69 0.30
N GLU A 81 11.60 -4.87 0.38
CA GLU A 81 12.28 -6.13 0.73
C GLU A 81 13.43 -6.43 -0.24
N ASP A 82 13.16 -6.30 -1.54
CA ASP A 82 14.13 -6.56 -2.62
C ASP A 82 15.07 -5.37 -2.91
N ARG A 83 15.20 -4.39 -1.99
CA ARG A 83 16.28 -3.39 -2.10
C ARG A 83 17.62 -4.04 -1.77
N THR A 84 18.08 -4.92 -2.66
CA THR A 84 19.38 -5.57 -2.59
C THR A 84 20.42 -4.75 -3.33
N GLY A 85 21.49 -4.42 -2.61
CA GLY A 85 22.74 -3.85 -3.14
C GLY A 85 23.12 -2.55 -2.44
N ASP A 86 24.42 -2.31 -2.30
CA ASP A 86 24.94 -0.98 -1.99
C ASP A 86 24.57 -0.05 -3.14
N TRP A 87 23.37 0.54 -3.10
CA TRP A 87 22.98 1.54 -4.08
C TRP A 87 23.65 2.84 -3.68
N CYS A 88 24.87 3.02 -4.17
CA CYS A 88 25.54 4.31 -4.17
C CYS A 88 24.86 5.18 -5.23
N ILE A 89 24.18 6.23 -4.79
CA ILE A 89 23.62 7.23 -5.71
C ILE A 89 24.81 7.91 -6.39
N PRO A 90 24.96 7.88 -7.74
CA PRO A 90 26.17 8.37 -8.42
C PRO A 90 26.51 9.86 -8.23
N PHE A 91 25.69 10.60 -7.49
CA PHE A 91 25.82 12.04 -7.22
C PHE A 91 25.60 12.42 -5.75
N ALA A 92 25.37 11.45 -4.87
CA ALA A 92 25.42 11.66 -3.43
C ALA A 92 26.52 10.75 -2.88
N ASN A 93 27.44 11.27 -2.08
CA ASN A 93 28.45 10.47 -1.37
C ASN A 93 27.82 9.60 -0.26
N LYS A 94 26.71 8.92 -0.58
CA LYS A 94 25.89 8.14 0.33
C LYS A 94 25.42 6.89 -0.40
N CYS A 95 25.89 5.75 0.08
CA CYS A 95 25.42 4.44 -0.32
C CYS A 95 24.32 3.99 0.64
N LEU A 96 23.26 3.39 0.13
CA LEU A 96 22.31 2.64 0.96
C LEU A 96 23.03 1.38 1.42
N THR A 97 23.35 1.30 2.70
CA THR A 97 24.10 0.17 3.26
C THR A 97 23.14 -0.93 3.72
N GLU A 98 23.63 -2.13 4.03
CA GLU A 98 22.82 -3.26 4.49
C GLU A 98 21.89 -2.95 5.69
N LYS A 99 22.20 -1.91 6.48
CA LYS A 99 21.37 -1.44 7.60
C LYS A 99 20.05 -0.78 7.16
N ASP A 100 19.93 -0.41 5.89
CA ASP A 100 18.73 0.16 5.28
C ASP A 100 17.87 -0.92 4.59
N LYS A 101 18.29 -2.21 4.61
CA LYS A 101 17.54 -3.34 4.06
C LYS A 101 16.40 -3.70 4.99
N ILE A 102 15.20 -3.87 4.43
CA ILE A 102 14.09 -4.50 5.15
C ILE A 102 14.15 -5.99 4.86
N SER A 103 14.42 -6.79 5.88
CA SER A 103 14.51 -8.25 5.72
C SER A 103 13.18 -8.92 6.03
N ASN A 104 12.82 -9.95 5.23
CA ASN A 104 11.67 -10.83 5.47
C ASN A 104 10.33 -10.10 5.67
N ASN A 105 10.13 -8.96 4.99
CA ASN A 105 8.95 -8.11 5.17
C ASN A 105 8.70 -7.66 6.62
N ASP A 106 9.74 -7.60 7.44
CA ASP A 106 9.61 -7.32 8.86
C ASP A 106 9.16 -5.87 9.10
N ILE A 107 7.88 -5.76 9.46
CA ILE A 107 7.21 -4.49 9.76
C ILE A 107 7.88 -3.70 10.88
N THR A 108 8.60 -4.36 11.80
CA THR A 108 9.27 -3.68 12.92
C THR A 108 10.44 -2.81 12.47
N GLN A 109 10.98 -3.07 11.27
CA GLN A 109 12.06 -2.28 10.66
C GLN A 109 11.54 -0.98 10.04
N VAL A 110 10.21 -0.82 9.85
CA VAL A 110 9.57 0.44 9.45
C VAL A 110 9.00 1.12 10.69
N LYS A 111 9.53 2.27 11.10
CA LYS A 111 9.06 3.00 12.30
C LYS A 111 7.73 3.71 12.06
N LEU A 112 7.03 4.03 13.14
CA LEU A 112 5.75 4.78 13.13
C LEU A 112 5.87 6.17 12.47
N ASP A 113 7.05 6.79 12.51
CA ASP A 113 7.37 8.11 11.95
C ASP A 113 8.26 8.05 10.70
N SER A 114 8.54 6.84 10.18
CA SER A 114 9.41 6.66 9.01
C SER A 114 8.82 7.33 7.77
N LYS A 115 9.70 7.92 6.95
CA LYS A 115 9.30 8.45 5.64
C LYS A 115 8.99 7.30 4.68
N LEU A 116 7.71 7.11 4.38
CA LEU A 116 7.25 6.10 3.43
C LEU A 116 7.55 6.48 1.98
N SER A 117 7.71 5.46 1.12
CA SER A 117 7.88 5.65 -0.32
C SER A 117 6.61 6.21 -0.98
N LYS A 118 6.78 6.93 -2.10
CA LYS A 118 5.63 7.38 -2.92
C LYS A 118 4.76 6.21 -3.39
N ARG A 119 5.37 5.05 -3.65
CA ARG A 119 4.69 3.82 -4.08
C ARG A 119 3.73 3.35 -2.99
N THR A 120 4.22 3.20 -1.75
CA THR A 120 3.41 2.82 -0.59
C THR A 120 2.29 3.81 -0.33
N ILE A 121 2.60 5.11 -0.25
CA ILE A 121 1.58 6.15 0.01
C ILE A 121 0.49 6.13 -1.07
N THR A 122 0.87 6.01 -2.35
CA THR A 122 -0.12 5.95 -3.45
C THR A 122 -0.97 4.69 -3.36
N PHE A 123 -0.36 3.55 -3.03
CA PHE A 123 -1.05 2.26 -2.93
C PHE A 123 -2.03 2.24 -1.76
N THR A 124 -1.59 2.53 -0.54
CA THR A 124 -2.40 2.39 0.69
C THR A 124 -3.55 3.39 0.77
N ASN A 125 -3.43 4.55 0.12
CA ASN A 125 -4.51 5.53 0.02
C ASN A 125 -5.54 5.18 -1.08
N ARG A 126 -5.21 4.28 -2.00
CA ARG A 126 -6.07 3.89 -3.13
C ARG A 126 -6.68 2.51 -2.97
N PHE A 127 -5.92 1.54 -2.47
CA PHE A 127 -6.34 0.16 -2.27
C PHE A 127 -6.54 -0.07 -0.78
N ARG A 128 -7.73 -0.51 -0.40
CA ARG A 128 -8.03 -0.98 0.96
C ARG A 128 -7.96 -2.50 1.03
N ILE A 129 -7.67 -3.03 2.20
CA ILE A 129 -7.84 -4.45 2.49
C ILE A 129 -9.35 -4.73 2.60
N LEU A 130 -9.85 -5.71 1.85
CA LEU A 130 -11.23 -6.19 1.97
C LEU A 130 -11.30 -7.48 2.79
N ALA A 131 -10.34 -8.36 2.58
CA ALA A 131 -10.18 -9.60 3.31
C ALA A 131 -8.71 -10.01 3.30
N HIS A 132 -8.24 -10.58 4.41
CA HIS A 132 -6.92 -11.17 4.52
C HIS A 132 -7.08 -12.57 5.12
N GLN A 133 -6.48 -13.56 4.47
CA GLN A 133 -6.30 -14.90 4.98
C GLN A 133 -4.83 -15.07 5.34
N GLU A 134 -4.58 -15.30 6.63
CA GLU A 134 -3.24 -15.55 7.15
C GLU A 134 -2.68 -16.86 6.59
N ASN A 135 -1.36 -17.05 6.72
CA ASN A 135 -0.71 -18.28 6.29
C ASN A 135 -1.31 -19.49 7.03
N THR A 136 -1.92 -20.38 6.26
CA THR A 136 -2.41 -21.68 6.71
C THR A 136 -1.26 -22.67 6.87
N SER A 137 -1.51 -23.83 7.49
CA SER A 137 -0.53 -24.92 7.63
C SER A 137 -0.01 -25.47 6.30
N SER A 138 -0.72 -25.23 5.19
CA SER A 138 -0.26 -25.57 3.84
C SER A 138 0.61 -24.48 3.19
N GLY A 139 0.89 -23.39 3.90
CA GLY A 139 1.63 -22.23 3.37
C GLY A 139 0.80 -21.32 2.46
N PHE A 140 -0.53 -21.48 2.41
CA PHE A 140 -1.40 -20.60 1.63
C PHE A 140 -1.80 -19.37 2.44
N SER A 141 -1.59 -18.19 1.87
CA SER A 141 -2.20 -16.92 2.28
C SER A 141 -2.76 -16.19 1.07
N ALA A 142 -3.72 -15.30 1.32
CA ALA A 142 -4.29 -14.47 0.27
C ALA A 142 -4.79 -13.14 0.84
N THR A 143 -4.66 -12.08 0.05
CA THR A 143 -5.24 -10.78 0.39
C THR A 143 -6.09 -10.28 -0.77
N LEU A 144 -7.34 -9.95 -0.47
CA LEU A 144 -8.23 -9.28 -1.41
C LEU A 144 -8.14 -7.76 -1.17
N PHE A 145 -7.71 -7.03 -2.19
CA PHE A 145 -7.68 -5.57 -2.17
C PHE A 145 -8.85 -4.98 -2.95
N GLY A 146 -9.46 -3.93 -2.39
CA GLY A 146 -10.50 -3.15 -3.03
C GLY A 146 -9.99 -1.78 -3.41
N GLU A 147 -10.14 -1.38 -4.66
CA GLU A 147 -9.84 -0.01 -5.07
C GLU A 147 -10.92 0.95 -4.57
N LYS A 148 -10.53 1.95 -3.79
CA LYS A 148 -11.34 3.14 -3.54
C LYS A 148 -11.33 3.97 -4.82
N ARG A 149 -12.16 3.60 -5.80
CA ARG A 149 -12.35 4.41 -7.00
C ARG A 149 -12.69 5.83 -6.54
N LYS A 150 -11.96 6.85 -7.03
CA LYS A 150 -12.67 8.09 -7.34
C LYS A 150 -13.70 7.65 -8.37
N GLN A 151 -14.98 7.54 -7.99
CA GLN A 151 -16.04 7.56 -8.98
C GLN A 151 -15.68 8.72 -9.91
N LYS A 152 -15.38 8.46 -11.18
CA LYS A 152 -15.38 9.51 -12.19
C LYS A 152 -16.83 9.98 -12.25
N ASN A 153 -17.17 10.91 -11.37
CA ASN A 153 -18.39 11.72 -11.36
C ASN A 153 -18.36 12.68 -12.56
N ALA A 154 -18.04 12.16 -13.75
CA ALA A 154 -18.25 12.84 -15.01
C ALA A 154 -19.61 12.40 -15.57
N GLU A 155 -19.85 11.09 -15.69
CA GLU A 155 -21.16 10.55 -16.13
C GLU A 155 -22.25 10.77 -15.09
N SER A 156 -22.01 10.49 -13.80
CA SER A 156 -23.00 10.72 -12.73
C SER A 156 -23.40 12.19 -12.57
N LYS A 157 -22.48 13.13 -12.89
CA LYS A 157 -22.71 14.58 -12.81
C LYS A 157 -23.38 15.14 -14.07
N LEU A 158 -23.17 14.52 -15.23
CA LEU A 158 -23.90 14.78 -16.48
C LEU A 158 -25.32 14.23 -16.42
N LEU A 159 -25.52 12.99 -15.94
CA LEU A 159 -26.84 12.39 -15.73
C LEU A 159 -27.68 13.17 -14.72
N LYS A 160 -27.09 13.62 -13.60
CA LYS A 160 -27.78 14.51 -12.65
C LYS A 160 -28.13 15.88 -13.22
N LYS A 161 -27.34 16.41 -14.17
CA LYS A 161 -27.67 17.67 -14.87
C LYS A 161 -28.76 17.49 -15.93
N LEU A 162 -28.85 16.32 -16.57
CA LEU A 162 -29.85 16.00 -17.58
C LEU A 162 -31.20 15.57 -17.00
N GLN A 163 -31.25 15.12 -15.74
CA GLN A 163 -32.49 14.81 -15.01
C GLN A 163 -33.13 16.04 -14.33
N CYS A 164 -32.47 17.21 -14.41
CA CYS A 164 -32.98 18.49 -13.92
C CYS A 164 -33.53 19.39 -15.04
N PHE A 165 -33.74 18.84 -16.24
CA PHE A 165 -34.49 19.43 -17.35
C PHE A 165 -35.58 18.45 -17.79
#